data_AF-A0A2S6B5V4-F1
#
_entry.id   AF-A0A2S6B5V4-F1
#
_cell.length_a   1.000
_cell.length_b   1.000
_cell.length_c   1.000
_cell.angle_alpha   90.00
_cell.angle_beta   90.00
_cell.angle_gamma   90.00
#
_symmetry.space_group_name_H-M   'P 1'
#
loop_
_entity.id
_entity.type
_entity.pdbx_description
1 polymer ?
#
loop_
_entity_poly.entity_id
_entity_poly.type
_entity_poly.pdbx_seq_one_letter_code
_entity_poly.pdbx_strand_id
1 'polypeptide(L)' 'MFTYSDGSTMKIGDSVLLENGKTPGTIELIVRTPAEMQAIGVEESGVMLLSPPFGRVYLPEWSLQREPLQFVSHGPSA' A
#
# COMPACT_ATOMS: atom_id res chain seq x y z
N MET A 1 12.09 -0.49 2.59
CA MET A 1 11.08 -0.65 3.65
C MET A 1 10.06 0.44 3.44
N PHE A 2 8.78 0.11 3.29
CA PHE A 2 7.73 1.10 3.00
C PHE A 2 7.30 1.80 4.29
N THR A 3 7.37 3.12 4.29
CA THR A 3 7.03 3.97 5.44
C THR A 3 6.02 5.03 5.04
N TYR A 4 5.14 5.39 5.97
CA TYR A 4 4.30 6.57 5.86
C TYR A 4 5.13 7.86 5.99
N SER A 5 4.52 9.01 5.69
CA SER A 5 5.18 10.32 5.75
C SER A 5 5.68 10.70 7.15
N ASP A 6 5.11 10.11 8.21
CA ASP A 6 5.55 10.28 9.60
C ASP A 6 6.72 9.35 9.99
N GLY A 7 7.21 8.53 9.05
CA GLY A 7 8.28 7.55 9.25
C GLY A 7 7.82 6.22 9.84
N SER A 8 6.54 6.08 10.21
CA SER A 8 6.01 4.81 10.69
C SER A 8 5.94 3.78 9.56
N THR A 9 6.04 2.50 9.92
CA THR A 9 6.13 1.40 8.95
C THR A 9 4.74 0.99 8.46
N MET A 10 4.58 0.84 7.15
CA MET A 10 3.38 0.27 6.55
C MET A 10 3.26 -1.22 6.90
N LYS A 11 2.06 -1.65 7.29
CA LYS A 11 1.73 -3.04 7.59
C LYS A 11 0.54 -3.52 6.77
N ILE A 12 0.52 -4.82 6.51
CA ILE A 12 -0.66 -5.48 5.94
C ILE A 12 -1.82 -5.33 6.93
N GLY A 13 -3.00 -4.99 6.42
CA GLY A 13 -4.21 -4.70 7.18
C GLY A 13 -4.38 -3.23 7.55
N ASP A 14 -3.38 -2.37 7.33
CA ASP A 14 -3.51 -0.94 7.64
C ASP A 14 -4.60 -0.30 6.77
N SER A 15 -5.50 0.43 7.44
CA SER A 15 -6.45 1.33 6.78
C SER A 15 -5.72 2.60 6.41
N VAL A 16 -5.86 3.01 5.15
CA VAL A 16 -5.19 4.16 4.57
C VAL A 16 -6.14 4.98 3.70
N LEU A 17 -5.74 6.20 3.38
CA LEU A 17 -6.37 7.02 2.33
C LEU A 17 -5.40 7.24 1.17
N LEU A 18 -5.90 7.06 -0.04
CA LEU A 18 -5.26 7.34 -1.33
C LEU A 18 -5.76 8.69 -1.88
N GLU A 19 -5.20 9.12 -3.01
CA GLU A 19 -5.67 10.28 -3.80
C GLU A 19 -5.82 11.56 -2.95
N ASN A 20 -4.79 11.86 -2.15
CA ASN A 20 -4.75 12.99 -1.22
C ASN A 20 -5.85 12.95 -0.14
N GLY A 21 -6.14 11.76 0.41
CA GLY A 21 -7.05 11.63 1.55
C GLY A 21 -8.51 11.38 1.16
N LYS A 22 -8.80 11.13 -0.12
CA LYS A 22 -10.17 11.05 -0.63
C LYS A 22 -10.72 9.63 -0.67
N THR A 23 -9.85 8.67 -0.95
CA THR A 23 -10.28 7.32 -1.30
C THR A 23 -9.78 6.33 -0.27
N PRO A 24 -10.66 5.62 0.45
CA PRO A 24 -10.25 4.66 1.46
C PRO A 24 -9.67 3.39 0.82
N GLY A 25 -8.70 2.80 1.49
CA GLY A 25 -8.14 1.51 1.13
C GLY A 25 -7.59 0.76 2.32
N THR A 26 -7.35 -0.54 2.14
CA THR A 26 -6.67 -1.39 3.12
C THR A 26 -5.48 -2.06 2.45
N ILE A 27 -4.31 -2.05 3.10
CA ILE A 27 -3.12 -2.73 2.57
C ILE A 27 -3.36 -4.25 2.60
N GLU A 28 -3.38 -4.88 1.43
CA GLU A 28 -3.48 -6.35 1.32
C GLU A 28 -2.11 -7.01 1.22
N LEU A 29 -1.17 -6.40 0.48
CA LEU A 29 0.16 -6.97 0.22
C LEU A 29 1.20 -5.86 0.14
N ILE A 30 2.42 -6.15 0.59
CA ILE A 30 3.58 -5.29 0.43
C ILE A 30 4.66 -6.10 -0.30
N VAL A 31 5.06 -5.65 -1.48
CA VAL A 31 5.97 -6.37 -2.41
C VAL A 31 7.33 -5.69 -2.40
N ARG A 32 8.39 -6.43 -2.06
CA ARG A 32 9.71 -5.87 -1.79
C ARG A 32 10.82 -6.57 -2.56
N THR A 33 10.69 -7.88 -2.76
CA THR A 33 11.74 -8.73 -3.32
C THR A 33 11.46 -9.08 -4.79
N PRO A 34 12.49 -9.38 -5.60
CA PRO A 34 12.28 -9.90 -6.95
C PRO A 34 11.41 -11.15 -7.01
N ALA A 35 11.50 -12.02 -6.00
CA ALA A 35 10.66 -13.22 -5.92
C ALA A 35 9.18 -12.87 -5.70
N GLU A 36 8.86 -11.92 -4.83
CA GLU A 36 7.48 -11.44 -4.62
C GLU A 36 6.95 -10.72 -5.87
N MET A 37 7.79 -9.91 -6.53
CA MET A 37 7.43 -9.22 -7.78
C MET A 37 7.07 -10.22 -8.88
N GLN A 38 7.91 -11.24 -9.06
CA GLN A 38 7.66 -12.33 -10.00
C GLN A 38 6.39 -13.11 -9.65
N ALA A 39 6.14 -13.37 -8.36
CA ALA A 39 4.99 -14.16 -7.91
C ALA A 39 3.64 -13.50 -8.24
N ILE A 40 3.59 -12.16 -8.30
CA ILE A 40 2.36 -11.42 -8.63
C ILE A 40 2.38 -10.77 -10.03
N GLY A 41 3.47 -10.96 -10.79
CA GLY A 41 3.59 -10.46 -12.16
C GLY A 41 3.78 -8.94 -12.26
N VAL A 42 4.52 -8.33 -11.34
CA VAL A 42 4.86 -6.89 -11.39
C VAL A 42 6.35 -6.69 -11.61
N GLU A 43 6.73 -5.55 -12.17
CA GLU A 43 8.13 -5.22 -12.49
C GLU A 43 8.84 -4.44 -11.37
N GLU A 44 8.07 -3.79 -10.49
CA GLU A 44 8.59 -2.89 -9.45
C GLU A 44 7.98 -3.20 -8.08
N SER A 45 8.73 -2.88 -7.01
CA SER A 45 8.27 -2.95 -5.62
C SER A 45 7.09 -2.00 -5.39
N GLY A 46 6.24 -2.32 -4.42
CA GLY A 46 5.03 -1.54 -4.22
C GLY A 46 4.08 -2.12 -3.18
N VAL A 47 2.87 -1.59 -3.17
CA VAL A 47 1.82 -1.94 -2.21
C VAL A 47 0.53 -2.24 -2.97
N MET A 48 -0.09 -3.38 -2.67
CA MET A 48 -1.43 -3.71 -3.14
C MET A 48 -2.45 -3.28 -2.08
N LEU A 49 -3.49 -2.59 -2.53
CA LEU A 49 -4.57 -2.06 -1.70
C LEU A 49 -5.90 -2.64 -2.15
N LEU A 50 -6.77 -2.99 -1.22
CA LEU A 50 -8.20 -3.15 -1.50
C LEU A 50 -8.90 -1.81 -1.24
N SER A 51 -9.44 -1.20 -2.29
CA SER A 51 -10.08 0.11 -2.25
C SER A 51 -11.44 0.06 -2.96
N PRO A 52 -12.55 0.00 -2.22
CA PRO A 52 -13.88 0.12 -2.82
C PRO A 52 -14.12 1.52 -3.41
N PRO A 53 -14.79 1.65 -4.57
CA PRO A 53 -15.39 0.58 -5.39
C PRO A 53 -14.42 -0.06 -6.41
N PHE A 54 -13.17 0.38 -6.45
CA PHE A 54 -12.18 0.02 -7.49
C PHE A 54 -11.63 -1.41 -7.36
N GLY A 55 -11.76 -2.04 -6.19
CA GLY A 55 -11.22 -3.37 -5.94
C GLY A 55 -9.73 -3.32 -5.61
N ARG A 56 -8.92 -4.18 -6.22
CA ARG A 56 -7.47 -4.24 -5.95
C ARG A 56 -6.71 -3.22 -6.80
N VAL A 57 -5.91 -2.41 -6.14
CA VAL A 57 -5.08 -1.36 -6.75
C VAL A 57 -3.62 -1.58 -6.37
N TYR A 58 -2.75 -1.74 -7.36
CA TYR A 58 -1.31 -1.84 -7.15
C TYR A 58 -0.66 -0.47 -7.30
N LEU A 59 0.02 0.00 -6.25
CA LEU A 59 0.79 1.24 -6.27
C LEU A 59 2.29 0.91 -6.25
N PRO A 60 3.02 1.16 -7.35
CA PRO A 60 4.47 1.01 -7.37
C PRO A 60 5.14 2.06 -6.47
N GLU A 61 6.37 1.77 -6.06
CA GLU A 61 7.13 2.61 -5.12
C GLU A 61 7.26 4.06 -5.59
N TRP A 62 7.51 4.31 -6.88
CA TRP A 62 7.59 5.67 -7.42
C TRP A 62 6.28 6.44 -7.25
N SER A 63 5.13 5.77 -7.32
CA SER A 63 3.81 6.40 -7.16
C SER A 63 3.60 6.80 -5.71
N LEU A 64 3.98 5.94 -4.77
CA LEU A 64 3.92 6.20 -3.33
C LEU A 64 4.84 7.35 -2.89
N GLN A 65 5.97 7.56 -3.59
CA GLN A 65 6.85 8.71 -3.33
C GLN A 65 6.24 10.04 -3.78
N ARG A 66 5.42 10.03 -4.83
CA ARG A 66 4.76 11.24 -5.36
C ARG A 66 3.46 11.55 -4.63
N GLU A 67 2.69 10.52 -4.32
CA GLU A 67 1.43 10.60 -3.58
C GLU A 67 1.44 9.58 -2.44
N PRO A 68 2.01 9.94 -1.28
CA PRO A 68 2.08 9.04 -0.13
C PRO A 68 0.69 8.68 0.40
N LEU A 69 0.54 7.42 0.79
CA LEU A 69 -0.64 6.96 1.53
C LEU A 69 -0.75 7.68 2.87
N GLN A 70 -1.95 8.10 3.23
CA GLN A 70 -2.22 8.64 4.55
C GLN A 70 -2.65 7.51 5.48
N PHE A 71 -1.92 7.31 6.56
CA PHE A 71 -2.26 6.32 7.59
C PHE A 71 -3.55 6.73 8.32
N VAL A 72 -4.47 5.78 8.52
CA VAL A 72 -5.69 5.98 9.31
C VAL A 72 -5.63 5.16 10.59
N SER A 73 -5.43 3.85 10.49
CA SER A 73 -5.35 2.96 11.63
C SER A 73 -4.73 1.62 11.23
N HIS A 74 -4.16 0.91 12.19
CA HIS A 74 -3.77 -0.47 11.98
C HIS A 74 -5.00 -1.37 11.88
N GLY A 75 -4.93 -2.39 11.03
CA GLY A 75 -5.90 -3.46 11.04
C GLY A 75 -5.94 -4.16 12.41
N PRO A 76 -7.04 -4.87 12.74
CA PRO A 76 -7.10 -5.66 13.95
C PRO A 76 -5.88 -6.58 14.01
N SER A 77 -5.14 -6.50 15.12
CA SER A 77 -4.02 -7.42 15.37
C SER A 77 -4.61 -8.81 15.52
N ALA A 78 -4.21 -9.74 14.64
CA ALA A 78 -4.54 -11.15 14.74
C ALA A 78 -3.85 -11.79 15.96
#